data_AF-A0A9E7EBN1-F1
#
_entry.id   AF-A0A9E7EBN1-F1
#
_cell.length_a   1.000
_cell.length_b   1.000
_cell.length_c   1.000
_cell.angle_alpha   90.00
_cell.angle_beta   90.00
_cell.angle_gamma   90.00
#
_symmetry.space_group_name_H-M   'P 1'
#
loop_
_entity.id
_entity.type
_entity.pdbx_description
1 polymer ?
#
loop_
_entity_poly.entity_id
_entity_poly.type
_entity_poly.pdbx_seq_one_letter_code
_entity_poly.pdbx_strand_id
1 'polypeptide(L)'
;MKGTLRVLFSFLILIGVFSVRGFWAVLQDGRRRERQPPEAPPVNATLLRLAAVEQRKAELQKDVDDLLDGNFLFGRGSGSAGGRPRTNSDWRRENHLDVLRRHEMRFSHRLRAPKDYRALPDCRRPLRDWFRRRRFHPGIMSELVEHIKRPIDRHHGRIDTEAERDGSCAVVGNSGILLNNDHGELIDGHELVIRLNSSRINGDGHKVGSKTGLSFVNSNILHLCARRQDCFCHPYSENVAMVMYICQAAHFLDYAVCNSSHKAPLLITDARFDMLCARIVKYYSLKRFVETTGKAPEEWAKAHDPRMFHYSSGMQAVMLALGICDRVGVFGFGKSPEAKHQINK
;
A
#
# COMPACT_ATOMS: atom_id res chain seq x y z
N MET A 1 -46.02 -50.38 -61.90
CA MET A 1 -44.65 -50.04 -61.42
C MET A 1 -44.17 -48.59 -61.73
N LYS A 2 -45.02 -47.62 -62.10
CA LYS A 2 -44.56 -46.23 -62.41
C LYS A 2 -44.84 -45.16 -61.33
N GLY A 3 -45.73 -45.44 -60.36
CA GLY A 3 -46.08 -44.48 -59.30
C GLY A 3 -45.09 -44.46 -58.12
N THR A 4 -44.59 -45.62 -57.71
CA THR A 4 -43.76 -45.78 -56.50
C THR A 4 -42.35 -45.17 -56.65
N LEU A 5 -41.80 -45.17 -57.87
CA LEU A 5 -40.45 -44.64 -58.14
C LEU A 5 -40.40 -43.10 -58.12
N ARG A 6 -41.50 -42.41 -58.48
CA ARG A 6 -41.58 -40.94 -58.43
C ARG A 6 -41.61 -40.42 -57.00
N VAL A 7 -42.30 -41.11 -56.10
CA VAL A 7 -42.37 -40.73 -54.68
C VAL A 7 -41.00 -40.83 -54.02
N LEU A 8 -40.27 -41.92 -54.27
CA LEU A 8 -38.91 -42.11 -53.75
C LEU A 8 -37.93 -41.04 -54.26
N PHE A 9 -38.00 -40.66 -55.53
CA PHE A 9 -37.16 -39.58 -56.08
C PHE A 9 -37.49 -38.21 -55.48
N SER A 10 -38.77 -37.89 -55.28
CA SER A 10 -39.18 -36.64 -54.63
C SER A 10 -38.72 -36.57 -53.18
N PHE A 11 -38.76 -37.68 -52.44
CA PHE A 11 -38.24 -37.74 -51.07
C PHE A 11 -36.72 -37.57 -51.01
N LEU A 12 -35.97 -38.20 -51.93
CA LEU A 12 -34.50 -38.04 -51.99
C LEU A 12 -34.08 -36.60 -52.32
N ILE A 13 -34.80 -35.93 -53.22
CA ILE A 13 -34.55 -34.51 -53.53
C ILE A 13 -34.87 -33.63 -52.32
N LEU A 14 -35.97 -33.90 -51.60
CA LEU A 14 -36.31 -33.16 -50.38
C LEU A 14 -35.21 -33.31 -49.33
N ILE A 15 -34.75 -34.54 -49.07
CA ILE A 15 -33.69 -34.82 -48.10
C ILE A 15 -32.40 -34.10 -48.51
N GLY A 16 -32.02 -34.14 -49.80
CA GLY A 16 -30.87 -33.42 -50.32
C GLY A 16 -30.95 -31.90 -50.09
N VAL A 17 -32.11 -31.29 -50.35
CA VAL A 17 -32.33 -29.84 -50.14
C VAL A 17 -32.28 -29.46 -48.66
N PHE A 18 -32.86 -30.26 -47.76
CA PHE A 18 -32.79 -30.02 -46.31
C PHE A 18 -31.36 -30.17 -45.77
N SER A 19 -30.60 -31.14 -46.28
CA SER A 19 -29.19 -31.37 -45.90
C SER A 19 -28.31 -30.19 -46.30
N VAL A 20 -28.46 -29.69 -47.53
CA VAL A 20 -27.67 -28.56 -48.03
C VAL A 20 -28.04 -27.26 -47.32
N ARG A 21 -29.33 -27.03 -47.02
CA ARG A 21 -29.77 -25.86 -46.24
C ARG A 21 -29.29 -25.91 -44.79
N GLY A 22 -29.32 -27.07 -44.15
CA GLY A 22 -28.77 -27.26 -42.81
C GLY A 22 -27.27 -27.00 -42.76
N PHE A 23 -26.52 -27.52 -43.74
CA PHE A 23 -25.08 -27.29 -43.84
C PHE A 23 -24.73 -25.82 -44.10
N TRP A 24 -25.49 -25.13 -44.95
CA TRP A 24 -25.29 -23.70 -45.21
C TRP A 24 -25.61 -22.83 -44.00
N ALA A 25 -26.64 -23.18 -43.22
CA ALA A 25 -26.97 -22.50 -41.96
C ALA A 25 -25.84 -22.69 -40.92
N VAL A 26 -25.28 -23.89 -40.80
CA VAL A 26 -24.16 -24.18 -39.89
C VAL A 26 -22.88 -23.42 -40.31
N LEU A 27 -22.59 -23.34 -41.61
CA LEU A 27 -21.46 -22.55 -42.10
C LEU A 27 -21.64 -21.04 -41.90
N GLN A 28 -22.87 -20.54 -42.02
CA GLN A 28 -23.19 -19.14 -41.74
C GLN A 28 -23.10 -18.81 -40.25
N ASP A 29 -23.50 -19.72 -39.37
CA ASP A 29 -23.36 -19.57 -37.92
C ASP A 29 -21.89 -19.62 -37.47
N GLY A 30 -21.11 -20.55 -38.04
CA GLY A 30 -19.66 -20.63 -37.82
C GLY A 30 -18.93 -19.35 -38.22
N ARG A 31 -19.25 -18.78 -39.40
CA ARG A 31 -18.68 -17.50 -39.86
C ARG A 31 -19.16 -16.29 -39.05
N ARG A 32 -20.35 -16.36 -38.41
CA ARG A 32 -20.85 -15.31 -37.50
C ARG A 32 -20.09 -15.32 -36.18
N ARG A 33 -19.83 -16.50 -35.61
CA ARG A 33 -19.04 -16.65 -34.38
C ARG A 33 -17.58 -16.22 -34.57
N GLU A 34 -16.99 -16.49 -35.73
CA GLU A 34 -15.60 -16.12 -36.03
C GLU A 34 -15.41 -14.61 -36.31
N ARG A 35 -16.52 -13.90 -36.63
CA ARG A 35 -16.52 -12.43 -36.89
C ARG A 35 -16.94 -11.59 -35.69
N GLN A 36 -17.39 -12.19 -34.58
CA GLN A 36 -17.65 -11.42 -33.37
C GLN A 36 -16.30 -11.02 -32.75
N PRO A 37 -16.01 -9.70 -32.61
CA PRO A 37 -14.88 -9.26 -31.82
C PRO A 37 -15.01 -9.86 -30.41
N PRO A 38 -13.91 -10.26 -29.74
CA PRO A 38 -13.98 -10.76 -28.39
C PRO A 38 -14.75 -9.76 -27.53
N GLU A 39 -15.83 -10.24 -26.90
CA GLU A 39 -16.69 -9.44 -26.04
C GLU A 39 -15.83 -8.79 -24.96
N ALA A 40 -15.91 -7.45 -24.83
CA ALA A 40 -15.06 -6.73 -23.91
C ALA A 40 -15.28 -7.26 -22.49
N PRO A 41 -14.22 -7.52 -21.71
CA PRO A 41 -14.38 -8.06 -20.37
C PRO A 41 -15.27 -7.15 -19.52
N PRO A 42 -16.10 -7.71 -18.63
CA PRO A 42 -16.99 -6.92 -17.78
C PRO A 42 -16.19 -5.85 -17.05
N VAL A 43 -16.75 -4.65 -16.89
CA VAL A 43 -16.06 -3.47 -16.35
C VAL A 43 -15.29 -3.80 -15.06
N ASN A 44 -15.85 -4.63 -14.17
CA ASN A 44 -15.18 -5.09 -12.95
C ASN A 44 -13.88 -5.89 -13.22
N ALA A 45 -13.86 -6.78 -14.22
CA ALA A 45 -12.67 -7.52 -14.59
C ALA A 45 -11.58 -6.60 -15.17
N THR A 46 -11.98 -5.60 -15.97
CA THR A 46 -11.07 -4.57 -16.48
C THR A 46 -10.47 -3.73 -15.35
N LEU A 47 -11.29 -3.27 -14.41
CA LEU A 47 -10.86 -2.51 -13.23
C LEU A 47 -9.88 -3.31 -12.36
N LEU A 48 -10.18 -4.58 -12.08
CA LEU A 48 -9.29 -5.47 -11.33
C LEU A 48 -7.94 -5.67 -12.03
N ARG A 49 -7.96 -5.87 -13.35
CA ARG A 49 -6.75 -6.02 -14.17
C ARG A 49 -5.88 -4.76 -14.11
N LEU A 50 -6.46 -3.58 -14.29
CA LEU A 50 -5.74 -2.31 -14.23
C LEU A 50 -5.22 -2.02 -12.81
N ALA A 51 -6.01 -2.32 -11.78
CA ALA A 51 -5.60 -2.16 -10.39
C ALA A 51 -4.42 -3.06 -10.00
N ALA A 52 -4.26 -4.22 -10.65
CA ALA A 52 -3.17 -5.15 -10.41
C ALA A 52 -1.79 -4.65 -10.91
N VAL A 53 -1.76 -3.64 -11.78
CA VAL A 53 -0.53 -3.10 -12.38
C VAL A 53 0.28 -2.29 -11.37
N GLU A 54 1.55 -2.63 -11.18
CA GLU A 54 2.47 -1.91 -10.30
C GLU A 54 3.19 -0.77 -11.04
N GLN A 55 2.73 0.46 -10.78
CA GLN A 55 3.34 1.69 -11.25
C GLN A 55 4.66 1.90 -10.46
N ARG A 56 5.83 1.90 -11.13
CA ARG A 56 7.21 2.07 -10.57
C ARG A 56 7.99 0.82 -10.12
N LYS A 57 7.62 -0.39 -10.55
CA LYS A 57 8.40 -1.60 -10.22
C LYS A 57 9.87 -1.53 -10.64
N ALA A 58 10.16 -1.01 -11.85
CA ALA A 58 11.53 -0.92 -12.36
C ALA A 58 12.39 0.11 -11.60
N GLU A 59 11.80 1.26 -11.22
CA GLU A 59 12.49 2.27 -10.40
C GLU A 59 12.79 1.69 -9.00
N LEU A 60 11.80 1.04 -8.39
CA LEU A 60 11.99 0.39 -7.09
C LEU A 60 13.04 -0.72 -7.14
N GLN A 61 13.07 -1.54 -8.19
CA GLN A 61 14.10 -2.57 -8.39
C GLN A 61 15.49 -1.94 -8.38
N LYS A 62 15.69 -0.87 -9.15
CA LYS A 62 16.95 -0.14 -9.20
C LYS A 62 17.35 0.41 -7.83
N ASP A 63 16.42 1.06 -7.13
CA ASP A 63 16.69 1.60 -5.79
C ASP A 63 17.10 0.50 -4.79
N VAL A 64 16.46 -0.67 -4.88
CA VAL A 64 16.79 -1.84 -4.03
C VAL A 64 18.17 -2.39 -4.38
N ASP A 65 18.49 -2.55 -5.66
CA ASP A 65 19.78 -3.05 -6.12
C ASP A 65 20.92 -2.10 -5.69
N ASP A 66 20.75 -0.79 -5.89
CA ASP A 66 21.70 0.24 -5.48
C ASP A 66 21.98 0.18 -3.96
N LEU A 67 20.93 -0.04 -3.15
CA LEU A 67 21.04 -0.19 -1.69
C LEU A 67 21.72 -1.50 -1.27
N LEU A 68 21.41 -2.61 -1.94
CA LEU A 68 22.01 -3.91 -1.62
C LEU A 68 23.50 -3.94 -1.98
N ASP A 69 23.87 -3.36 -3.12
CA ASP A 69 25.25 -3.33 -3.61
C ASP A 69 26.13 -2.32 -2.86
N GLY A 70 25.53 -1.34 -2.18
CA GLY A 70 26.28 -0.26 -1.54
C GLY A 70 26.79 0.78 -2.53
N ASN A 71 26.29 0.78 -3.77
CA ASN A 71 26.72 1.67 -4.85
C ASN A 71 26.43 3.15 -4.57
N PHE A 72 25.59 3.46 -3.59
CA PHE A 72 25.34 4.82 -3.11
C PHE A 72 26.52 5.44 -2.35
N LEU A 73 27.47 4.64 -1.84
CA LEU A 73 28.64 5.10 -1.09
C LEU A 73 29.69 5.78 -1.98
N PHE A 74 29.70 5.42 -3.25
CA PHE A 74 30.65 5.91 -4.24
C PHE A 74 29.85 6.67 -5.27
N GLY A 75 29.70 7.98 -5.08
CA GLY A 75 28.94 8.87 -5.98
C GLY A 75 29.37 8.71 -7.44
N ARG A 76 28.72 7.78 -8.14
CA ARG A 76 28.70 7.68 -9.59
C ARG A 76 27.29 8.01 -10.03
N GLY A 77 26.99 9.31 -10.00
CA GLY A 77 26.05 9.85 -10.97
C GLY A 77 26.60 9.54 -12.35
N SER A 78 25.86 8.79 -13.16
CA SER A 78 26.18 8.66 -14.57
C SER A 78 26.06 10.04 -15.23
N GLY A 79 27.17 10.61 -15.69
CA GLY A 79 27.16 11.81 -16.52
C GLY A 79 28.43 12.66 -16.38
N SER A 80 29.42 12.34 -17.22
CA SER A 80 30.45 13.23 -17.82
C SER A 80 31.17 14.29 -16.96
N ALA A 81 32.51 14.18 -16.97
CA ALA A 81 33.53 15.24 -16.87
C ALA A 81 33.59 16.12 -15.58
N GLY A 82 34.66 15.88 -14.80
CA GLY A 82 35.50 16.90 -14.17
C GLY A 82 34.84 17.89 -13.18
N GLY A 83 34.98 17.64 -11.87
CA GLY A 83 34.70 18.65 -10.85
C GLY A 83 35.36 18.32 -9.52
N ARG A 84 36.23 19.23 -9.04
CA ARG A 84 36.94 19.14 -7.74
C ARG A 84 35.98 19.09 -6.53
N PRO A 85 36.43 18.60 -5.36
CA PRO A 85 35.59 18.54 -4.16
C PRO A 85 35.26 19.96 -3.65
N ARG A 86 33.97 20.24 -3.40
CA ARG A 86 33.51 21.51 -2.81
C ARG A 86 33.65 21.49 -1.28
N THR A 87 34.04 22.63 -0.70
CA THR A 87 34.36 22.83 0.72
C THR A 87 33.13 23.24 1.58
N ASN A 88 33.27 23.12 2.90
CA ASN A 88 32.21 23.18 3.93
C ASN A 88 31.40 24.50 4.02
N SER A 89 31.80 25.60 3.38
CA SER A 89 31.16 26.91 3.56
C SER A 89 29.91 27.13 2.71
N ASP A 90 29.76 26.40 1.60
CA ASP A 90 28.59 26.55 0.71
C ASP A 90 27.33 25.88 1.28
N TRP A 91 27.48 25.03 2.31
CA TRP A 91 26.41 24.22 2.93
C TRP A 91 25.39 25.01 3.76
N ARG A 92 25.63 26.28 4.11
CA ARG A 92 24.75 27.03 5.03
C ARG A 92 23.63 27.84 4.36
N ARG A 93 23.61 28.00 3.04
CA ARG A 93 22.66 28.92 2.37
C ARG A 93 21.33 28.33 1.93
N GLU A 94 21.13 27.01 1.95
CA GLU A 94 19.93 26.36 1.37
C GLU A 94 18.81 26.04 2.38
N ASN A 95 18.77 26.71 3.53
CA ASN A 95 17.77 26.47 4.58
C ASN A 95 16.43 27.18 4.41
N HIS A 96 16.17 27.83 3.27
CA HIS A 96 14.88 28.47 3.03
C HIS A 96 14.36 28.15 1.63
N LEU A 97 13.20 27.49 1.60
CA LEU A 97 12.41 27.06 0.43
C LEU A 97 12.82 25.69 -0.13
N ASP A 98 11.95 24.70 0.03
CA ASP A 98 11.57 23.84 -1.10
C ASP A 98 10.32 23.00 -0.79
N VAL A 99 9.18 23.63 -1.11
CA VAL A 99 7.93 22.99 -1.48
C VAL A 99 8.05 22.68 -2.98
N LEU A 100 7.88 21.40 -3.36
CA LEU A 100 7.67 20.91 -4.73
C LEU A 100 8.85 21.02 -5.73
N ARG A 101 9.83 20.09 -5.71
CA ARG A 101 10.36 19.46 -6.94
C ARG A 101 11.40 18.34 -6.74
N ARG A 102 11.23 17.32 -7.59
CA ARG A 102 12.22 16.45 -8.24
C ARG A 102 12.87 15.28 -7.49
N HIS A 103 12.75 14.13 -8.18
CA HIS A 103 13.55 12.92 -8.06
C HIS A 103 15.06 13.23 -8.09
N GLU A 104 15.65 13.32 -6.91
CA GLU A 104 16.99 12.82 -6.66
C GLU A 104 16.91 12.04 -5.35
N MET A 105 17.53 10.87 -5.28
CA MET A 105 17.81 10.21 -4.01
C MET A 105 18.71 11.12 -3.18
N ARG A 106 18.13 12.12 -2.51
CA ARG A 106 18.83 12.87 -1.46
C ARG A 106 18.91 11.95 -0.26
N PHE A 107 19.97 11.13 -0.24
CA PHE A 107 20.39 10.38 0.92
C PHE A 107 20.41 11.28 2.15
N SER A 108 19.90 10.73 3.26
CA SER A 108 19.81 11.39 4.56
C SER A 108 21.10 12.13 4.89
N HIS A 109 20.99 13.38 5.37
CA HIS A 109 22.13 14.13 5.92
C HIS A 109 22.87 13.39 7.06
N ARG A 110 22.33 12.25 7.53
CA ARG A 110 22.94 11.38 8.53
C ARG A 110 23.71 10.17 8.02
N LEU A 111 23.70 9.79 6.75
CA LEU A 111 24.64 8.76 6.24
C LEU A 111 26.06 9.34 6.09
N ARG A 112 26.57 9.99 7.15
CA ARG A 112 27.88 10.63 7.22
C ARG A 112 28.77 9.98 8.28
N ALA A 113 28.21 9.24 9.25
CA ALA A 113 29.01 8.64 10.32
C ALA A 113 29.31 7.15 10.02
N PRO A 114 30.54 6.67 10.29
CA PRO A 114 30.92 5.26 10.10
C PRO A 114 30.02 4.23 10.81
N LYS A 115 29.28 4.64 11.84
CA LYS A 115 28.34 3.78 12.59
C LYS A 115 27.08 3.45 11.79
N ASP A 116 26.63 4.33 10.90
CA ASP A 116 25.41 4.13 10.10
C ASP A 116 25.62 3.06 9.01
N TYR A 117 26.87 2.89 8.56
CA TYR A 117 27.26 1.81 7.64
C TYR A 117 27.36 0.43 8.33
N ARG A 118 27.46 0.39 9.67
CA ARG A 118 27.44 -0.89 10.40
C ARG A 118 26.07 -1.56 10.39
N ALA A 119 24.99 -0.80 10.20
CA ALA A 119 23.63 -1.34 10.09
C ALA A 119 23.30 -1.84 8.67
N LEU A 120 24.16 -1.59 7.68
CA LEU A 120 23.94 -1.99 6.28
C LEU A 120 23.80 -3.53 6.12
N PRO A 121 24.63 -4.38 6.77
CA PRO A 121 24.41 -5.82 6.78
C PRO A 121 23.04 -6.23 7.34
N ASP A 122 22.60 -5.58 8.42
CA ASP A 122 21.32 -5.86 9.09
C ASP A 122 20.11 -5.43 8.24
N CYS A 123 20.29 -4.45 7.36
CA CYS A 123 19.27 -3.97 6.41
C CYS A 123 19.11 -4.89 5.18
N ARG A 124 20.19 -5.52 4.70
CA ARG A 124 20.21 -6.27 3.42
C ARG A 124 19.19 -7.39 3.34
N ARG A 125 19.10 -8.23 4.40
CA ARG A 125 18.19 -9.38 4.40
C ARG A 125 16.72 -8.95 4.48
N PRO A 126 16.29 -8.09 5.44
CA PRO A 126 14.92 -7.57 5.46
C PRO A 126 14.51 -6.88 4.15
N LEU A 127 15.38 -6.06 3.58
CA LEU A 127 15.10 -5.37 2.31
C LEU A 127 14.89 -6.35 1.16
N ARG A 128 15.79 -7.33 1.02
CA ARG A 128 15.72 -8.37 -0.01
C ARG A 128 14.46 -9.22 0.14
N ASP A 129 14.14 -9.64 1.36
CA ASP A 129 12.98 -10.48 1.63
C ASP A 129 11.66 -9.72 1.40
N TRP A 130 11.58 -8.46 1.84
CA TRP A 130 10.44 -7.58 1.56
C TRP A 130 10.24 -7.40 0.06
N PHE A 131 11.30 -7.10 -0.68
CA PHE A 131 11.20 -6.89 -2.13
C PHE A 131 10.80 -8.17 -2.89
N ARG A 132 11.39 -9.33 -2.55
CA ARG A 132 11.04 -10.62 -3.16
C ARG A 132 9.59 -11.02 -2.91
N ARG A 133 9.01 -10.61 -1.77
CA ARG A 133 7.63 -10.89 -1.40
C ARG A 133 6.61 -9.92 -2.00
N ARG A 134 7.02 -8.83 -2.70
CA ARG A 134 6.11 -7.87 -3.37
C ARG A 134 5.33 -8.52 -4.52
N ARG A 135 4.32 -9.30 -4.17
CA ARG A 135 3.30 -9.86 -5.05
C ARG A 135 2.00 -9.95 -4.28
N PHE A 136 0.90 -9.93 -4.99
CA PHE A 136 -0.40 -10.16 -4.35
C PHE A 136 -0.49 -11.58 -3.82
N HIS A 137 -1.02 -11.71 -2.61
CA HIS A 137 -1.29 -12.99 -1.96
C HIS A 137 -2.68 -12.93 -1.31
N PRO A 138 -3.63 -13.79 -1.68
CA PRO A 138 -5.00 -13.70 -1.20
C PRO A 138 -5.12 -13.99 0.30
N GLY A 139 -4.23 -14.82 0.87
CA GLY A 139 -4.25 -15.18 2.29
C GLY A 139 -3.55 -14.19 3.23
N ILE A 140 -3.07 -13.03 2.74
CA ILE A 140 -2.24 -12.15 3.57
C ILE A 140 -3.01 -11.60 4.79
N MET A 141 -4.31 -11.36 4.67
CA MET A 141 -5.12 -10.79 5.75
C MET A 141 -5.17 -11.72 6.98
N SER A 142 -5.33 -13.02 6.79
CA SER A 142 -5.32 -14.01 7.87
C SER A 142 -3.93 -14.20 8.49
N GLU A 143 -2.87 -13.92 7.73
CA GLU A 143 -1.49 -14.01 8.22
C GLU A 143 -1.06 -12.77 9.04
N LEU A 144 -1.85 -11.68 9.06
CA LEU A 144 -1.50 -10.46 9.79
C LEU A 144 -1.47 -10.65 11.31
N VAL A 145 -2.26 -11.57 11.84
CA VAL A 145 -2.24 -11.89 13.28
C VAL A 145 -0.88 -12.45 13.67
N GLU A 146 -0.33 -13.36 12.86
CA GLU A 146 1.01 -13.91 13.07
C GLU A 146 2.11 -12.85 12.90
N HIS A 147 2.03 -12.02 11.86
CA HIS A 147 3.10 -11.07 11.54
C HIS A 147 3.10 -9.81 12.41
N ILE A 148 1.95 -9.40 12.93
CA ILE A 148 1.79 -8.13 13.65
C ILE A 148 1.44 -8.37 15.12
N LYS A 149 0.35 -9.10 15.38
CA LYS A 149 -0.17 -9.23 16.74
C LYS A 149 0.71 -10.14 17.61
N ARG A 150 1.16 -11.29 17.09
CA ARG A 150 2.00 -12.22 17.88
C ARG A 150 3.30 -11.58 18.40
N PRO A 151 4.10 -10.83 17.61
CA PRO A 151 5.27 -10.12 18.14
C PRO A 151 4.93 -9.12 19.25
N ILE A 152 3.78 -8.44 19.16
CA ILE A 152 3.31 -7.47 20.15
C ILE A 152 2.86 -8.17 21.43
N ASP A 153 2.06 -9.23 21.31
CA ASP A 153 1.58 -10.00 22.46
C ASP A 153 2.72 -10.66 23.23
N ARG A 154 3.70 -11.24 22.53
CA ARG A 154 4.93 -11.79 23.13
C ARG A 154 5.70 -10.73 23.91
N HIS A 155 5.82 -9.52 23.38
CA HIS A 155 6.48 -8.41 24.08
C HIS A 155 5.75 -8.04 25.38
N HIS A 156 4.42 -8.16 25.41
CA HIS A 156 3.61 -7.92 26.61
C HIS A 156 3.45 -9.17 27.51
N GLY A 157 4.17 -10.26 27.23
CA GLY A 157 4.14 -11.47 28.07
C GLY A 157 2.85 -12.28 27.96
N ARG A 158 2.02 -12.07 26.93
CA ARG A 158 0.82 -12.88 26.67
C ARG A 158 1.24 -14.21 26.04
N ILE A 159 0.79 -15.33 26.63
CA ILE A 159 1.24 -16.69 26.26
C ILE A 159 0.48 -17.21 25.03
N ASP A 160 1.25 -17.88 24.17
CA ASP A 160 1.05 -18.28 22.77
C ASP A 160 -0.03 -19.36 22.50
N THR A 161 -1.12 -19.47 23.28
CA THR A 161 -2.06 -20.60 23.07
C THR A 161 -2.84 -20.53 21.77
N GLU A 162 -3.06 -19.34 21.22
CA GLU A 162 -3.37 -19.06 19.81
C GLU A 162 -3.32 -17.54 19.67
N ALA A 163 -2.56 -17.00 18.73
CA ALA A 163 -2.64 -15.56 18.45
C ALA A 163 -4.02 -15.34 17.82
N GLU A 164 -5.00 -14.99 18.62
CA GLU A 164 -6.35 -14.66 18.18
C GLU A 164 -6.42 -13.20 17.71
N ARG A 165 -7.53 -12.82 17.09
CA ARG A 165 -7.78 -11.41 16.77
C ARG A 165 -8.20 -10.67 18.05
N ASP A 166 -7.89 -9.37 18.14
CA ASP A 166 -8.45 -8.54 19.21
C ASP A 166 -9.97 -8.40 19.00
N GLY A 167 -10.78 -8.49 20.05
CA GLY A 167 -12.24 -8.46 19.94
C GLY A 167 -12.78 -7.12 19.44
N SER A 168 -12.03 -6.03 19.66
CA SER A 168 -12.34 -4.71 19.13
C SER A 168 -11.11 -3.79 18.99
N CYS A 169 -11.05 -3.05 17.89
CA CYS A 169 -10.01 -2.06 17.63
C CYS A 169 -10.58 -0.69 17.27
N ALA A 170 -10.02 0.36 17.85
CA ALA A 170 -10.26 1.73 17.42
C ALA A 170 -9.08 2.20 16.55
N VAL A 171 -9.35 2.60 15.31
CA VAL A 171 -8.37 3.29 14.47
C VAL A 171 -8.66 4.79 14.52
N VAL A 172 -7.74 5.54 15.14
CA VAL A 172 -7.88 6.97 15.37
C VAL A 172 -6.99 7.74 14.38
N GLY A 173 -7.65 8.33 13.39
CA GLY A 173 -7.05 9.27 12.45
C GLY A 173 -6.80 10.64 13.06
N ASN A 174 -6.21 11.53 12.27
CA ASN A 174 -5.71 12.82 12.75
C ASN A 174 -6.63 13.99 12.37
N SER A 175 -7.80 13.74 11.77
CA SER A 175 -8.71 14.80 11.32
C SER A 175 -9.29 15.58 12.50
N GLY A 176 -9.36 16.90 12.37
CA GLY A 176 -9.91 17.79 13.40
C GLY A 176 -11.39 17.57 13.69
N ILE A 177 -12.11 16.79 12.85
CA ILE A 177 -13.51 16.40 13.09
C ILE A 177 -13.69 15.68 14.42
N LEU A 178 -12.63 15.05 14.93
CA LEU A 178 -12.62 14.43 16.26
C LEU A 178 -12.91 15.42 17.39
N LEU A 179 -12.64 16.70 17.19
CA LEU A 179 -12.84 17.72 18.23
C LEU A 179 -14.32 18.12 18.39
N ASN A 180 -15.18 17.70 17.47
CA ASN A 180 -16.60 18.09 17.47
C ASN A 180 -17.44 17.29 18.49
N ASN A 181 -16.95 16.13 18.94
CA ASN A 181 -17.67 15.23 19.83
C ASN A 181 -16.73 14.66 20.91
N ASP A 182 -17.31 14.19 22.00
CA ASP A 182 -16.57 13.58 23.11
C ASP A 182 -16.49 12.06 22.94
N HIS A 183 -15.64 11.62 22.00
CA HIS A 183 -15.45 10.20 21.69
C HIS A 183 -14.43 9.50 22.59
N GLY A 184 -13.84 10.17 23.58
CA GLY A 184 -12.67 9.67 24.29
C GLY A 184 -12.91 8.35 25.02
N GLU A 185 -14.00 8.26 25.79
CA GLU A 185 -14.37 7.03 26.50
C GLU A 185 -14.71 5.89 25.53
N LEU A 186 -15.41 6.20 24.43
CA LEU A 186 -15.75 5.22 23.40
C LEU A 186 -14.48 4.68 22.71
N ILE A 187 -13.51 5.53 22.43
CA ILE A 187 -12.21 5.14 21.85
C ILE A 187 -11.45 4.25 22.83
N ASP A 188 -11.30 4.68 24.08
CA ASP A 188 -10.51 3.98 25.10
C ASP A 188 -11.16 2.64 25.53
N GLY A 189 -12.47 2.49 25.33
CA GLY A 189 -13.22 1.25 25.56
C GLY A 189 -12.91 0.10 24.59
N HIS A 190 -12.21 0.35 23.48
CA HIS A 190 -11.76 -0.72 22.58
C HIS A 190 -10.56 -1.47 23.17
N GLU A 191 -10.41 -2.77 22.87
CA GLU A 191 -9.29 -3.58 23.38
C GLU A 191 -7.94 -3.05 22.91
N LEU A 192 -7.82 -2.73 21.61
CA LEU A 192 -6.64 -2.12 21.02
C LEU A 192 -6.99 -0.75 20.41
N VAL A 193 -6.17 0.26 20.71
CA VAL A 193 -6.27 1.60 20.08
C VAL A 193 -5.05 1.83 19.20
N ILE A 194 -5.30 2.03 17.89
CA ILE A 194 -4.31 2.25 16.84
C ILE A 194 -4.32 3.74 16.47
N ARG A 195 -3.19 4.43 16.63
CA ARG A 195 -3.06 5.86 16.31
C ARG A 195 -2.08 6.12 15.19
N LEU A 196 -2.30 7.18 14.42
CA LEU A 196 -1.57 7.43 13.18
C LEU A 196 -0.51 8.53 13.30
N ASN A 197 0.67 8.28 12.74
CA ASN A 197 1.68 9.29 12.42
C ASN A 197 2.03 10.23 13.58
N SER A 198 2.13 9.70 14.80
CA SER A 198 2.61 10.44 15.98
C SER A 198 1.79 11.69 16.33
N SER A 199 0.47 11.66 16.09
CA SER A 199 -0.41 12.77 16.51
C SER A 199 -0.44 12.91 18.02
N ARG A 200 -0.25 14.14 18.51
CA ARG A 200 -0.29 14.46 19.96
C ARG A 200 -1.71 14.33 20.50
N ILE A 201 -1.83 13.93 21.77
CA ILE A 201 -3.10 13.70 22.46
C ILE A 201 -3.30 14.72 23.61
N ASN A 202 -2.31 15.58 23.87
CA ASN A 202 -2.27 16.39 25.08
C ASN A 202 -3.41 17.43 25.10
N GLY A 203 -4.27 17.36 26.13
CA GLY A 203 -5.35 18.33 26.38
C GLY A 203 -6.74 17.89 25.92
N ASP A 204 -6.85 16.90 25.03
CA ASP A 204 -8.13 16.52 24.39
C ASP A 204 -8.58 15.08 24.75
N GLY A 205 -8.13 14.53 25.88
CA GLY A 205 -8.38 13.13 26.27
C GLY A 205 -9.87 12.74 26.26
N HIS A 206 -10.76 13.65 26.68
CA HIS A 206 -12.23 13.44 26.63
C HIS A 206 -12.78 13.31 25.21
N LYS A 207 -12.09 13.83 24.20
CA LYS A 207 -12.49 13.78 22.78
C LYS A 207 -11.83 12.64 22.03
N VAL A 208 -10.53 12.46 22.21
CA VAL A 208 -9.72 11.57 21.38
C VAL A 208 -9.21 10.33 22.12
N GLY A 209 -9.53 10.20 23.41
CA GLY A 209 -9.06 9.12 24.27
C GLY A 209 -7.60 9.29 24.66
N SER A 210 -7.15 8.54 25.64
CA SER A 210 -5.78 8.52 26.17
C SER A 210 -5.04 7.21 25.87
N LYS A 211 -5.79 6.13 25.63
CA LYS A 211 -5.25 4.79 25.37
C LYS A 211 -4.58 4.75 23.99
N THR A 212 -3.43 4.09 23.93
CA THR A 212 -2.75 3.73 22.68
C THR A 212 -2.05 2.40 22.89
N GLY A 213 -2.36 1.40 22.06
CA GLY A 213 -1.67 0.11 22.07
C GLY A 213 -0.78 -0.11 20.84
N LEU A 214 -1.04 0.60 19.74
CA LEU A 214 -0.26 0.49 18.50
C LEU A 214 -0.11 1.84 17.82
N SER A 215 1.12 2.20 17.47
CA SER A 215 1.42 3.36 16.62
C SER A 215 1.60 2.91 15.18
N PHE A 216 0.71 3.31 14.27
CA PHE A 216 0.86 3.04 12.85
C PHE A 216 1.43 4.28 12.15
N VAL A 217 2.62 4.17 11.56
CA VAL A 217 3.34 5.33 11.02
C VAL A 217 3.77 5.15 9.57
N ASN A 218 3.83 6.26 8.86
CA ASN A 218 4.59 6.36 7.63
C ASN A 218 6.09 6.29 7.94
N SER A 219 6.87 5.54 7.16
CA SER A 219 8.34 5.46 7.33
C SER A 219 9.07 6.81 7.28
N ASN A 220 8.52 7.84 6.64
CA ASN A 220 9.07 9.20 6.72
C ASN A 220 9.08 9.75 8.16
N ILE A 221 8.17 9.31 9.03
CA ILE A 221 8.17 9.69 10.45
C ILE A 221 9.39 9.09 11.15
N LEU A 222 9.67 7.81 10.90
CA LEU A 222 10.88 7.18 11.44
C LEU A 222 12.14 7.83 10.86
N HIS A 223 12.16 8.15 9.57
CA HIS A 223 13.27 8.86 8.94
C HIS A 223 13.61 10.18 9.66
N LEU A 224 12.60 10.94 10.08
CA LEU A 224 12.80 12.16 10.87
C LEU A 224 13.36 11.86 12.27
N CYS A 225 12.96 10.76 12.89
CA CYS A 225 13.43 10.36 14.23
C CYS A 225 14.82 9.71 14.21
N ALA A 226 15.16 8.98 13.14
CA ALA A 226 16.48 8.43 12.87
C ALA A 226 17.54 9.54 12.76
N ARG A 227 17.08 10.79 12.53
CA ARG A 227 17.90 12.00 12.65
C ARG A 227 18.17 12.47 14.09
N ARG A 228 17.90 11.65 15.12
CA ARG A 228 18.25 11.90 16.53
C ARG A 228 19.18 10.81 17.09
N GLN A 229 20.05 11.15 18.05
CA GLN A 229 21.16 10.27 18.47
C GLN A 229 20.67 8.90 18.99
N ASP A 230 19.51 8.85 19.63
CA ASP A 230 18.91 7.63 20.18
C ASP A 230 17.68 7.15 19.40
N CYS A 231 17.47 7.64 18.17
CA CYS A 231 16.29 7.30 17.37
C CYS A 231 14.94 7.55 18.08
N PHE A 232 14.88 8.47 19.05
CA PHE A 232 13.70 8.68 19.90
C PHE A 232 12.43 8.93 19.05
N CYS A 233 11.57 7.91 18.98
CA CYS A 233 10.36 7.86 18.14
C CYS A 233 9.16 7.33 18.94
N HIS A 234 9.00 7.75 20.19
CA HIS A 234 7.97 7.22 21.09
C HIS A 234 6.92 8.30 21.42
N PRO A 235 6.01 8.65 20.49
CA PRO A 235 5.02 9.71 20.71
C PRO A 235 3.97 9.37 21.77
N TYR A 236 3.75 8.08 22.03
CA TYR A 236 2.68 7.58 22.92
C TYR A 236 3.22 6.90 24.18
N SER A 237 4.37 6.22 24.08
CA SER A 237 5.19 5.67 25.18
C SER A 237 6.29 4.80 24.57
N GLU A 238 7.37 4.53 25.31
CA GLU A 238 8.42 3.59 24.89
C GLU A 238 7.93 2.13 24.84
N ASN A 239 6.80 1.84 25.50
CA ASN A 239 6.18 0.51 25.56
C ASN A 239 5.11 0.29 24.48
N VAL A 240 4.82 1.30 23.65
CA VAL A 240 3.83 1.17 22.57
C VAL A 240 4.52 0.66 21.32
N ALA A 241 4.07 -0.49 20.82
CA ALA A 241 4.57 -1.08 19.58
C ALA A 241 4.30 -0.15 18.39
N MET A 242 5.17 -0.21 17.39
CA MET A 242 5.07 0.61 16.19
C MET A 242 5.13 -0.25 14.93
N VAL A 243 4.17 -0.04 14.05
CA VAL A 243 4.13 -0.66 12.72
C VAL A 243 4.32 0.42 11.67
N MET A 244 5.26 0.22 10.76
CA MET A 244 5.59 1.19 9.72
C MET A 244 5.31 0.68 8.32
N TYR A 245 4.72 1.58 7.52
CA TYR A 245 4.62 1.44 6.09
C TYR A 245 5.85 2.05 5.39
N ILE A 246 6.53 1.24 4.58
CA ILE A 246 7.74 1.67 3.86
C ILE A 246 7.37 2.42 2.56
N CYS A 247 7.75 3.69 2.50
CA CYS A 247 7.55 4.56 1.34
C CYS A 247 8.72 4.53 0.37
N GLN A 248 9.93 4.30 0.89
CA GLN A 248 11.18 4.30 0.14
C GLN A 248 12.06 3.16 0.65
N ALA A 249 12.71 2.42 -0.26
CA ALA A 249 13.59 1.32 0.10
C ALA A 249 14.70 1.76 1.07
N ALA A 250 15.18 3.00 0.94
CA ALA A 250 16.21 3.57 1.80
C ALA A 250 15.82 3.63 3.29
N HIS A 251 14.51 3.69 3.61
CA HIS A 251 14.04 3.72 5.00
C HIS A 251 14.26 2.39 5.74
N PHE A 252 14.64 1.30 5.06
CA PHE A 252 15.13 0.09 5.73
C PHE A 252 16.43 0.34 6.51
N LEU A 253 17.24 1.34 6.12
CA LEU A 253 18.40 1.77 6.90
C LEU A 253 17.96 2.43 8.21
N ASP A 254 17.01 3.36 8.13
CA ASP A 254 16.44 4.01 9.32
C ASP A 254 15.81 2.97 10.27
N TYR A 255 15.13 1.97 9.70
CA TYR A 255 14.63 0.83 10.45
C TYR A 255 15.75 0.06 11.14
N ALA A 256 16.79 -0.35 10.42
CA ALA A 256 17.88 -1.13 10.99
C ALA A 256 18.60 -0.38 12.13
N VAL A 257 18.83 0.93 11.96
CA VAL A 257 19.42 1.78 12.99
C VAL A 257 18.49 1.88 14.21
N CYS A 258 17.21 2.23 14.00
CA CYS A 258 16.31 2.53 15.09
C CYS A 258 15.72 1.30 15.80
N ASN A 259 15.62 0.14 15.13
CA ASN A 259 15.08 -1.09 15.71
C ASN A 259 15.89 -1.54 16.94
N SER A 260 17.22 -1.35 16.90
CA SER A 260 18.10 -1.66 18.04
C SER A 260 17.86 -0.77 19.27
N SER A 261 17.34 0.43 19.08
CA SER A 261 17.09 1.40 20.15
C SER A 261 15.67 1.33 20.72
N HIS A 262 14.72 0.71 20.01
CA HIS A 262 13.32 0.64 20.45
C HIS A 262 13.12 -0.46 21.50
N LYS A 263 12.45 -0.12 22.61
CA LYS A 263 12.08 -1.08 23.66
C LYS A 263 10.91 -1.98 23.24
N ALA A 264 9.86 -1.37 22.69
CA ALA A 264 8.72 -2.08 22.10
C ALA A 264 8.99 -2.50 20.65
N PRO A 265 8.27 -3.51 20.12
CA PRO A 265 8.46 -3.99 18.76
C PRO A 265 8.32 -2.88 17.71
N LEU A 266 9.35 -2.77 16.86
CA LEU A 266 9.34 -1.96 15.65
C LEU A 266 9.17 -2.90 14.45
N LEU A 267 8.02 -2.83 13.78
CA LEU A 267 7.61 -3.77 12.75
C LEU A 267 7.43 -3.05 11.41
N ILE A 268 7.77 -3.73 10.31
CA ILE A 268 7.50 -3.30 8.94
C ILE A 268 6.30 -4.07 8.40
N THR A 269 5.42 -3.40 7.66
CA THR A 269 4.30 -4.07 6.98
C THR A 269 4.78 -5.11 5.97
N ASP A 270 4.07 -6.25 5.88
CA ASP A 270 4.36 -7.26 4.87
C ASP A 270 4.12 -6.69 3.46
N ALA A 271 5.08 -6.87 2.56
CA ALA A 271 4.99 -6.41 1.17
C ALA A 271 3.72 -6.88 0.44
N ARG A 272 3.24 -8.09 0.74
CA ARG A 272 2.01 -8.65 0.15
C ARG A 272 0.77 -7.88 0.63
N PHE A 273 0.80 -7.39 1.87
CA PHE A 273 -0.25 -6.56 2.44
C PHE A 273 -0.24 -5.16 1.82
N ASP A 274 0.96 -4.59 1.60
CA ASP A 274 1.11 -3.32 0.86
C ASP A 274 0.52 -3.43 -0.56
N MET A 275 0.74 -4.57 -1.24
CA MET A 275 0.21 -4.85 -2.58
C MET A 275 -1.31 -5.00 -2.59
N LEU A 276 -1.90 -5.65 -1.57
CA LEU A 276 -3.35 -5.73 -1.42
C LEU A 276 -3.95 -4.33 -1.25
N CYS A 277 -3.40 -3.51 -0.35
CA CYS A 277 -3.87 -2.15 -0.10
C CYS A 277 -3.77 -1.29 -1.38
N ALA A 278 -2.65 -1.37 -2.10
CA ALA A 278 -2.48 -0.67 -3.36
C ALA A 278 -3.55 -1.06 -4.40
N ARG A 279 -3.87 -2.36 -4.52
CA ARG A 279 -4.88 -2.86 -5.45
C ARG A 279 -6.28 -2.36 -5.10
N ILE A 280 -6.66 -2.44 -3.83
CA ILE A 280 -7.97 -1.94 -3.36
C ILE A 280 -8.13 -0.46 -3.69
N VAL A 281 -7.13 0.36 -3.34
CA VAL A 281 -7.21 1.81 -3.56
C VAL A 281 -7.23 2.16 -5.05
N LYS A 282 -6.42 1.46 -5.88
CA LYS A 282 -6.47 1.63 -7.35
C LYS A 282 -7.83 1.26 -7.91
N TYR A 283 -8.39 0.13 -7.48
CA TYR A 283 -9.70 -0.33 -7.94
C TYR A 283 -10.78 0.72 -7.67
N TYR A 284 -10.89 1.20 -6.44
CA TYR A 284 -11.90 2.22 -6.10
C TYR A 284 -11.61 3.59 -6.74
N SER A 285 -10.34 3.93 -6.97
CA SER A 285 -9.96 5.15 -7.71
C SER A 285 -10.38 5.08 -9.18
N LEU A 286 -10.16 3.94 -9.83
CA LEU A 286 -10.60 3.68 -11.19
C LEU A 286 -12.13 3.63 -11.29
N LYS A 287 -12.79 2.92 -10.37
CA LYS A 287 -14.27 2.83 -10.29
C LYS A 287 -14.88 4.23 -10.16
N ARG A 288 -14.39 5.02 -9.21
CA ARG A 288 -14.85 6.40 -9.01
C ARG A 288 -14.63 7.25 -10.26
N PHE A 289 -13.46 7.15 -10.89
CA PHE A 289 -13.17 7.89 -12.13
C PHE A 289 -14.19 7.57 -13.23
N VAL A 290 -14.48 6.30 -13.48
CA VAL A 290 -15.49 5.86 -14.46
C VAL A 290 -16.86 6.41 -14.09
N GLU A 291 -17.27 6.24 -12.83
CA GLU A 291 -18.59 6.68 -12.35
C GLU A 291 -18.77 8.21 -12.43
N THR A 292 -17.73 9.00 -12.13
CA THR A 292 -17.83 10.46 -12.11
C THR A 292 -17.61 11.12 -13.47
N THR A 293 -16.87 10.49 -14.38
CA THR A 293 -16.49 11.11 -15.66
C THR A 293 -17.15 10.46 -16.87
N GLY A 294 -17.67 9.24 -16.74
CA GLY A 294 -18.17 8.43 -17.85
C GLY A 294 -17.09 7.93 -18.81
N LYS A 295 -15.80 8.20 -18.54
CA LYS A 295 -14.68 7.81 -19.41
C LYS A 295 -14.26 6.35 -19.20
N ALA A 296 -13.57 5.79 -20.18
CA ALA A 296 -13.03 4.43 -20.07
C ALA A 296 -11.95 4.35 -18.96
N PRO A 297 -11.87 3.24 -18.19
CA PRO A 297 -10.86 3.05 -17.14
C PRO A 297 -9.41 3.30 -17.60
N GLU A 298 -9.09 2.95 -18.85
CA GLU A 298 -7.77 3.10 -19.46
C GLU A 298 -7.33 4.56 -19.59
N GLU A 299 -8.28 5.50 -19.61
CA GLU A 299 -8.00 6.92 -19.67
C GLU A 299 -7.58 7.52 -18.33
N TRP A 300 -7.65 6.74 -17.23
CA TRP A 300 -7.30 7.23 -15.90
C TRP A 300 -5.89 7.81 -15.84
N ALA A 301 -4.93 7.18 -16.53
CA ALA A 301 -3.53 7.61 -16.60
C ALA A 301 -3.30 8.90 -17.42
N LYS A 302 -4.28 9.31 -18.23
CA LYS A 302 -4.24 10.61 -18.94
C LYS A 302 -4.66 11.76 -18.03
N ALA A 303 -5.55 11.47 -17.07
CA ALA A 303 -6.07 12.45 -16.13
C ALA A 303 -5.28 12.50 -14.81
N HIS A 304 -4.53 11.45 -14.49
CA HIS A 304 -3.77 11.32 -13.24
C HIS A 304 -2.38 10.81 -13.56
N ASP A 305 -1.35 11.40 -12.93
CA ASP A 305 0.00 10.86 -13.00
C ASP A 305 0.07 9.54 -12.22
N PRO A 306 0.21 8.38 -12.89
CA PRO A 306 0.26 7.10 -12.20
C PRO A 306 1.51 6.94 -11.32
N ARG A 307 2.58 7.71 -11.59
CA ARG A 307 3.77 7.80 -10.75
C ARG A 307 3.52 8.57 -9.47
N MET A 308 2.43 9.33 -9.36
CA MET A 308 2.06 10.00 -8.12
C MET A 308 1.04 9.20 -7.30
N PHE A 309 0.67 8.00 -7.76
CA PHE A 309 -0.22 7.12 -7.01
C PHE A 309 0.39 6.72 -5.67
N HIS A 310 -0.34 7.04 -4.60
CA HIS A 310 -0.07 6.63 -3.23
C HIS A 310 -1.41 6.50 -2.48
N TYR A 311 -1.43 5.71 -1.41
CA TYR A 311 -2.55 5.64 -0.49
C TYR A 311 -2.13 6.17 0.88
N SER A 312 -3.12 6.59 1.68
CA SER A 312 -2.84 7.18 3.00
C SER A 312 -2.48 6.11 4.03
N SER A 313 -1.64 6.46 5.01
CA SER A 313 -1.37 5.59 6.17
C SER A 313 -2.65 5.21 6.91
N GLY A 314 -3.66 6.08 6.91
CA GLY A 314 -4.95 5.80 7.55
C GLY A 314 -5.72 4.69 6.85
N MET A 315 -5.76 4.66 5.51
CA MET A 315 -6.38 3.54 4.79
C MET A 315 -5.70 2.22 5.16
N GLN A 316 -4.37 2.20 5.16
CA GLN A 316 -3.63 0.98 5.48
C GLN A 316 -3.79 0.55 6.94
N ALA A 317 -3.84 1.49 7.89
CA ALA A 317 -4.10 1.17 9.29
C ALA A 317 -5.49 0.57 9.51
N VAL A 318 -6.50 1.07 8.79
CA VAL A 318 -7.85 0.46 8.79
C VAL A 318 -7.79 -0.96 8.24
N MET A 319 -7.11 -1.17 7.12
CA MET A 319 -6.93 -2.52 6.57
C MET A 319 -6.16 -3.44 7.53
N LEU A 320 -5.15 -2.94 8.23
CA LEU A 320 -4.39 -3.71 9.21
C LEU A 320 -5.28 -4.11 10.39
N ALA A 321 -6.09 -3.18 10.90
CA ALA A 321 -7.08 -3.45 11.96
C ALA A 321 -8.09 -4.52 11.53
N LEU A 322 -8.58 -4.48 10.28
CA LEU A 322 -9.45 -5.52 9.74
C LEU A 322 -8.76 -6.89 9.68
N GLY A 323 -7.43 -6.95 9.58
CA GLY A 323 -6.68 -8.20 9.64
C GLY A 323 -6.57 -8.77 11.04
N ILE A 324 -6.37 -7.90 12.04
CA ILE A 324 -6.00 -8.32 13.40
C ILE A 324 -7.13 -8.19 14.43
N CYS A 325 -8.31 -7.67 14.06
CA CYS A 325 -9.41 -7.43 15.00
C CYS A 325 -10.78 -7.85 14.45
N ASP A 326 -11.67 -8.35 15.31
CA ASP A 326 -13.02 -8.78 14.92
C ASP A 326 -13.95 -7.62 14.57
N ARG A 327 -13.83 -6.51 15.31
CA ARG A 327 -14.60 -5.29 15.10
C ARG A 327 -13.67 -4.09 15.02
N VAL A 328 -13.93 -3.18 14.09
CA VAL A 328 -13.11 -1.99 13.87
C VAL A 328 -13.97 -0.73 13.92
N GLY A 329 -13.73 0.11 14.93
CA GLY A 329 -14.21 1.49 15.00
C GLY A 329 -13.23 2.43 14.30
N VAL A 330 -13.73 3.36 13.50
CA VAL A 330 -12.92 4.30 12.72
C VAL A 330 -13.28 5.73 13.10
N PHE A 331 -12.31 6.47 13.65
CA PHE A 331 -12.53 7.80 14.22
C PHE A 331 -11.55 8.81 13.62
N GLY A 332 -11.99 10.05 13.35
CA GLY A 332 -11.08 11.10 12.84
C GLY A 332 -10.62 10.90 11.40
N PHE A 333 -11.49 10.37 10.56
CA PHE A 333 -11.29 10.24 9.12
C PHE A 333 -12.21 11.19 8.35
N GLY A 334 -11.77 11.59 7.16
CA GLY A 334 -12.53 12.52 6.31
C GLY A 334 -12.18 13.99 6.54
N LYS A 335 -12.89 14.85 5.81
CA LYS A 335 -12.77 16.31 5.86
C LYS A 335 -14.15 16.88 6.17
N SER A 336 -14.22 17.88 7.04
CA SER A 336 -15.38 18.76 7.19
C SER A 336 -14.92 20.19 6.86
N PRO A 337 -15.74 21.01 6.20
CA PRO A 337 -15.44 22.43 5.98
C PRO A 337 -15.20 23.20 7.27
N GLU A 338 -15.86 22.79 8.36
CA GLU A 338 -15.82 23.44 9.66
C GLU A 338 -14.67 22.95 10.56
N ALA A 339 -13.95 21.89 10.16
CA ALA A 339 -12.93 21.23 10.96
C ALA A 339 -11.52 21.44 10.39
N LYS A 340 -10.53 21.65 11.29
CA LYS A 340 -9.12 21.69 10.92
C LYS A 340 -8.67 20.39 10.24
N HIS A 341 -7.74 20.50 9.28
CA HIS A 341 -7.18 19.34 8.57
C HIS A 341 -6.41 18.36 9.48
N GLN A 342 -5.76 18.86 10.53
CA GLN A 342 -5.15 18.05 11.59
C GLN A 342 -5.51 18.63 12.95
N ILE A 343 -5.74 17.78 13.94
CA ILE A 343 -6.06 18.18 15.33
C ILE A 343 -5.01 19.15 15.90
N ASN A 344 -3.74 18.97 15.53
CA ASN A 344 -2.60 19.67 16.13
C ASN A 344 -1.84 20.62 15.18
N LYS A 345 -2.51 21.23 14.19
CA LYS A 345 -1.93 22.29 13.37
C LYS A 345 -2.58 23.65 13.56
#